data_AF-A0AAV1DGW3-F1
#
_entry.id   AF-A0AAV1DGW3-F1
#
_cell.length_a   1.000
_cell.length_b   1.000
_cell.length_c   1.000
_cell.angle_alpha   90.00
_cell.angle_beta   90.00
_cell.angle_gamma   90.00
#
_symmetry.space_group_name_H-M   'P 1'
#
loop_
_entity.id
_entity.type
_entity.pdbx_description
1 polymer ?
#
loop_
_entity_poly.entity_id
_entity_poly.type
_entity_poly.pdbx_seq_one_letter_code
_entity_poly.pdbx_strand_id
1 'polypeptide(L)'
;MRVESSGGFKKLKVFGPSLALKHLVIIYCRSLLSLVGRDTDIVSLSTNSGHNLVLENVSMLVNVWAAGTPTGTANFVEKAVSWISCCLSRLEILTLELEDWQVEEMQDWQWAVAKVSLN
;
A
#
# COMPACT_ATOMS: atom_id res chain seq x y z
N MET A 1 -2.90 12.94 -0.95
CA MET A 1 -2.60 12.91 -2.40
C MET A 1 -3.12 11.60 -2.96
N ARG A 2 -3.72 11.64 -4.14
CA ARG A 2 -4.18 10.46 -4.87
C ARG A 2 -3.41 10.36 -6.18
N VAL A 3 -2.85 9.19 -6.45
CA VAL A 3 -2.09 8.88 -7.68
C VAL A 3 -2.81 7.76 -8.40
N GLU A 4 -3.16 8.03 -9.65
CA GLU A 4 -3.76 7.06 -10.57
C GLU A 4 -2.96 7.08 -11.87
N SER A 5 -2.64 5.89 -12.41
CA SER A 5 -1.91 5.76 -13.66
C SER A 5 -2.30 4.47 -14.35
N SER A 6 -2.55 4.53 -15.65
CA SER A 6 -2.91 3.36 -16.47
C SER A 6 -1.72 2.59 -17.04
N GLY A 7 -0.47 3.07 -16.87
CA GLY A 7 0.72 2.34 -17.31
C GLY A 7 2.02 3.14 -17.27
N GLY A 8 3.16 2.45 -17.20
CA GLY A 8 4.51 3.02 -17.35
C GLY A 8 5.10 3.68 -16.10
N PHE A 9 4.30 3.92 -15.07
CA PHE A 9 4.74 4.56 -13.84
C PHE A 9 5.40 3.55 -12.89
N LYS A 10 6.74 3.55 -12.82
CA LYS A 10 7.53 2.55 -12.06
C LYS A 10 8.01 3.01 -10.68
N LYS A 11 8.17 4.31 -10.46
CA LYS A 11 8.73 4.85 -9.22
C LYS A 11 8.03 6.13 -8.80
N LEU A 12 7.53 6.15 -7.57
CA LEU A 12 7.02 7.34 -6.90
C LEU A 12 8.03 7.78 -5.85
N LYS A 13 8.38 9.07 -5.86
CA LYS A 13 9.19 9.66 -4.80
C LYS A 13 8.41 10.79 -4.16
N VAL A 14 8.29 10.76 -2.84
CA VAL A 14 7.67 11.80 -2.04
C VAL A 14 8.75 12.40 -1.15
N PHE A 15 8.97 13.70 -1.28
CA PHE A 15 10.05 14.41 -0.59
C PHE A 15 9.52 15.54 0.30
N GLY A 16 10.17 15.70 1.46
CA GLY A 16 10.05 16.85 2.34
C GLY A 16 8.91 16.72 3.37
N PRO A 17 9.07 17.39 4.53
CA PRO A 17 8.04 17.44 5.56
C PRO A 17 6.89 18.26 5.01
N SER A 18 5.86 17.57 4.54
CA SER A 18 4.66 18.21 4.04
C SER A 18 3.62 18.14 5.14
N LEU A 19 3.41 19.26 5.83
CA LEU A 19 2.31 19.42 6.79
C LEU A 19 0.94 19.06 6.19
N ALA A 20 0.81 19.11 4.86
CA ALA A 20 -0.42 18.82 4.14
C ALA A 20 -0.55 17.35 3.69
N LEU A 21 0.54 16.59 3.54
CA LEU A 21 0.48 15.24 2.95
C LEU A 21 0.59 14.14 4.00
N LYS A 22 -0.53 13.89 4.69
CA LYS A 22 -0.65 12.80 5.67
C LYS A 22 -1.16 11.49 5.06
N HIS A 23 -1.92 11.57 3.99
CA HIS A 23 -2.64 10.44 3.40
C HIS A 23 -2.26 10.27 1.93
N LEU A 24 -1.69 9.11 1.59
CA LEU A 24 -1.30 8.75 0.23
C LEU A 24 -2.15 7.59 -0.27
N VAL A 25 -2.80 7.79 -1.41
CA VAL A 25 -3.63 6.78 -2.07
C VAL A 25 -3.05 6.51 -3.46
N ILE A 26 -2.74 5.26 -3.77
CA ILE A 26 -2.15 4.82 -5.03
C ILE A 26 -3.02 3.71 -5.61
N ILE A 27 -3.73 3.97 -6.71
CA ILE A 27 -4.66 3.00 -7.28
C ILE A 27 -4.37 2.81 -8.78
N TYR A 28 -4.57 1.59 -9.26
CA TYR A 28 -4.42 1.17 -10.66
C TYR A 28 -3.00 1.30 -11.25
N CYS A 29 -2.00 1.65 -10.45
CA CYS A 29 -0.60 1.82 -10.81
C CYS A 29 0.15 0.48 -10.92
N ARG A 30 -0.32 -0.44 -11.78
CA ARG A 30 0.17 -1.84 -11.87
C ARG A 30 1.67 -2.01 -12.14
N SER A 31 2.34 -0.98 -12.69
CA SER A 31 3.78 -0.98 -12.96
C SER A 31 4.63 -0.41 -11.83
N LEU A 32 4.02 0.05 -10.72
CA LEU A 32 4.74 0.68 -9.62
C LEU A 32 5.58 -0.35 -8.86
N LEU A 33 6.88 -0.06 -8.73
CA LEU A 33 7.84 -0.94 -8.06
C LEU A 33 8.42 -0.33 -6.79
N SER A 34 8.32 0.99 -6.59
CA SER A 34 9.00 1.64 -5.47
C SER A 34 8.29 2.93 -5.09
N LEU A 35 8.08 3.09 -3.79
CA LEU A 35 7.66 4.33 -3.15
C LEU A 35 8.76 4.75 -2.18
N VAL A 36 9.52 5.76 -2.57
CA VAL A 36 10.56 6.33 -1.71
C VAL A 36 9.98 7.53 -0.98
N GLY A 37 9.91 7.45 0.35
CA GLY A 37 9.73 8.62 1.19
C GLY A 37 11.08 9.18 1.60
N ARG A 38 11.23 10.50 1.66
CA ARG A 38 12.33 11.12 2.40
C ARG A 38 11.79 12.32 3.16
N ASP A 39 12.03 12.33 4.47
CA ASP A 39 11.56 13.37 5.39
C ASP A 39 10.04 13.57 5.31
N THR A 40 9.25 12.50 5.09
CA THR A 40 7.80 12.60 4.87
C THR A 40 7.01 12.38 6.14
N ASP A 41 5.92 13.11 6.29
CA ASP A 41 4.94 12.92 7.37
C ASP A 41 3.74 12.06 6.93
N ILE A 42 3.95 11.11 6.01
CA ILE A 42 2.88 10.20 5.58
C ILE A 42 2.51 9.29 6.75
N VAL A 43 1.25 9.36 7.15
CA VAL A 43 0.65 8.60 8.26
C VAL A 43 -0.16 7.42 7.74
N SER A 44 -0.79 7.55 6.56
CA SER A 44 -1.52 6.46 5.94
C SER A 44 -1.20 6.22 4.48
N LEU A 45 -1.18 4.94 4.09
CA LEU A 45 -1.02 4.46 2.72
C LEU A 45 -2.19 3.54 2.36
N SER A 46 -2.81 3.79 1.21
CA SER A 46 -3.81 2.88 0.62
C SER A 46 -3.38 2.51 -0.80
N THR A 47 -3.24 1.23 -1.12
CA THR A 47 -2.82 0.78 -2.45
C THR A 47 -3.40 -0.55 -2.90
N ASN A 48 -3.87 -0.65 -4.15
CA ASN A 48 -4.14 -1.95 -4.80
C ASN A 48 -3.08 -2.33 -5.85
N SER A 49 -2.00 -1.55 -5.87
CA SER A 49 -0.94 -1.62 -6.88
C SER A 49 0.37 -2.09 -6.27
N GLY A 50 0.27 -2.81 -5.15
CA GLY A 50 1.37 -3.06 -4.24
C GLY A 50 2.35 -4.15 -4.68
N HIS A 51 2.11 -4.90 -5.77
CA HIS A 51 2.74 -6.21 -6.02
C HIS A 51 4.27 -6.31 -5.85
N ASN A 52 5.01 -5.21 -5.97
CA ASN A 52 6.45 -5.10 -5.71
C ASN A 52 6.84 -3.84 -4.92
N LEU A 53 5.94 -3.24 -4.14
CA LEU A 53 6.12 -1.91 -3.54
C LEU A 53 7.16 -1.90 -2.42
N VAL A 54 8.35 -1.38 -2.66
CA VAL A 54 9.30 -1.15 -1.56
C VAL A 54 9.07 0.23 -0.94
N LEU A 55 8.91 0.29 0.40
CA LEU A 55 8.92 1.53 1.18
C LEU A 55 10.31 1.79 1.72
N GLU A 56 10.81 3.01 1.52
CA GLU A 56 12.09 3.46 2.05
C GLU A 56 11.88 4.75 2.85
N ASN A 57 12.42 4.80 4.08
CA ASN A 57 12.43 5.99 4.96
C ASN A 57 11.06 6.66 5.20
N VAL A 58 9.99 5.86 5.36
CA VAL A 58 8.64 6.32 5.70
C VAL A 58 8.37 6.12 7.19
N SER A 59 9.01 6.93 8.04
CA SER A 59 9.04 6.68 9.49
C SER A 59 7.71 6.97 10.20
N MET A 60 6.79 7.76 9.62
CA MET A 60 5.52 8.16 10.25
C MET A 60 4.32 7.28 9.90
N LEU A 61 4.53 6.21 9.13
CA LEU A 61 3.44 5.37 8.64
C LEU A 61 2.87 4.49 9.77
N VAL A 62 1.59 4.69 10.09
CA VAL A 62 0.88 3.94 11.15
C VAL A 62 -0.31 3.15 10.62
N ASN A 63 -0.84 3.53 9.45
CA ASN A 63 -1.99 2.86 8.84
C ASN A 63 -1.68 2.46 7.40
N VAL A 64 -1.75 1.17 7.12
CA VAL A 64 -1.58 0.63 5.77
C VAL A 64 -2.81 -0.18 5.39
N TRP A 65 -3.39 0.18 4.27
CA TRP A 65 -4.35 -0.64 3.54
C TRP A 65 -3.71 -1.08 2.23
N ALA A 66 -3.72 -2.39 1.98
CA ALA A 66 -3.25 -2.94 0.73
C ALA A 66 -4.22 -3.98 0.20
N ALA A 67 -4.58 -3.85 -1.08
CA ALA A 67 -5.33 -4.85 -1.81
C ALA A 67 -4.44 -5.49 -2.88
N GLY A 68 -4.67 -6.76 -3.19
CA GLY A 68 -3.96 -7.42 -4.27
C GLY A 68 -4.39 -8.85 -4.49
N THR A 69 -3.93 -9.41 -5.62
CA THR A 69 -4.25 -10.78 -6.01
C THR A 69 -3.25 -11.78 -5.46
N PRO A 70 -3.70 -12.98 -5.09
CA PRO A 70 -2.82 -14.13 -4.88
C PRO A 70 -2.36 -14.69 -6.25
N THR A 71 -1.65 -13.88 -7.04
CA THR A 71 -1.09 -14.34 -8.33
C THR A 71 0.39 -14.67 -8.17
N GLY A 72 0.75 -15.94 -8.36
CA GLY A 72 2.13 -16.45 -8.36
C GLY A 72 2.49 -17.30 -7.13
N THR A 73 3.77 -17.64 -6.99
CA THR A 73 4.32 -18.49 -5.91
C THR A 73 4.52 -17.78 -4.56
N ALA A 74 4.35 -16.46 -4.51
CA ALA A 74 4.58 -15.66 -3.31
C ALA A 74 3.25 -15.18 -2.72
N ASN A 75 3.06 -15.40 -1.42
CA ASN A 75 1.87 -14.99 -0.69
C ASN A 75 1.78 -13.45 -0.64
N PHE A 76 0.62 -12.88 -1.01
CA PHE A 76 0.39 -11.43 -0.96
C PHE A 76 0.69 -10.83 0.43
N VAL A 77 0.38 -11.58 1.48
CA VAL A 77 0.66 -11.18 2.87
C VAL A 77 2.15 -11.03 3.12
N GLU A 78 2.97 -11.99 2.69
CA GLU A 78 4.44 -11.94 2.85
C GLU A 78 5.04 -10.74 2.12
N LYS A 79 4.53 -10.45 0.92
CA LYS A 79 4.94 -9.25 0.19
C LYS A 79 4.56 -7.99 0.96
N ALA A 80 3.31 -7.86 1.40
CA ALA A 80 2.87 -6.69 2.14
C ALA A 80 3.69 -6.44 3.41
N VAL A 81 4.02 -7.49 4.16
CA VAL A 81 4.90 -7.43 5.33
C VAL A 81 6.31 -6.96 4.94
N SER A 82 6.87 -7.43 3.83
CA SER A 82 8.18 -6.97 3.36
C SER A 82 8.22 -5.46 3.07
N TRP A 83 7.13 -4.92 2.51
CA TRP A 83 7.03 -3.49 2.15
C TRP A 83 7.07 -2.60 3.39
N ILE A 84 6.36 -3.00 4.43
CA ILE A 84 6.18 -2.21 5.65
C ILE A 84 7.23 -2.52 6.72
N SER A 85 8.19 -3.39 6.43
CA SER A 85 9.26 -3.80 7.37
C SER A 85 9.96 -2.63 8.05
N CYS A 86 10.15 -1.51 7.34
CA CYS A 86 10.77 -0.30 7.88
C CYS A 86 9.93 0.49 8.90
N CYS A 87 8.63 0.18 9.02
CA CYS A 87 7.67 0.90 9.86
C CYS A 87 6.84 -0.01 10.78
N LEU A 88 7.15 -1.32 10.82
CA LEU A 88 6.42 -2.31 11.63
C LEU A 88 6.28 -1.91 13.11
N SER A 89 7.32 -1.33 13.72
CA SER A 89 7.31 -0.94 15.15
C SER A 89 6.37 0.20 15.50
N ARG A 90 5.84 0.92 14.50
CA ARG A 90 4.94 2.06 14.66
C ARG A 90 3.59 1.82 14.00
N LEU A 91 3.44 0.70 13.30
CA LEU A 91 2.23 0.36 12.58
C LEU A 91 1.12 0.03 13.58
N GLU A 92 0.04 0.78 13.54
CA GLU A 92 -1.13 0.56 14.39
C GLU A 92 -2.20 -0.27 13.66
N ILE A 93 -2.35 -0.04 12.36
CA ILE A 93 -3.38 -0.68 11.54
C ILE A 93 -2.76 -1.22 10.25
N LEU A 94 -2.93 -2.52 10.04
CA LEU A 94 -2.66 -3.19 8.79
C LEU A 94 -3.94 -3.85 8.29
N THR A 95 -4.42 -3.43 7.12
CA THR A 95 -5.55 -4.04 6.42
C THR A 95 -5.04 -4.62 5.12
N LEU A 96 -5.19 -5.94 4.97
CA LEU A 96 -4.85 -6.66 3.75
C LEU A 96 -6.13 -7.22 3.14
N GLU A 97 -6.38 -6.87 1.88
CA GLU A 97 -7.53 -7.34 1.12
C GLU A 97 -7.03 -8.19 -0.06
N LEU A 98 -7.64 -9.35 -0.21
CA LEU A 98 -7.42 -10.18 -1.39
C LEU A 98 -8.47 -9.78 -2.42
N GLU A 99 -8.01 -9.24 -3.55
CA GLU A 99 -8.90 -8.99 -4.69
C GLU A 99 -9.14 -10.31 -5.40
N ASP A 100 -10.39 -10.80 -5.35
CA ASP A 100 -10.83 -11.87 -6.24
C ASP A 100 -11.29 -11.22 -7.55
N TRP A 101 -10.62 -11.52 -8.66
CA TRP A 101 -10.94 -10.92 -9.97
C TRP A 101 -12.17 -11.56 -10.62
N GLN A 102 -12.90 -12.42 -9.91
CA GLN A 102 -14.18 -12.98 -10.33
C GLN A 102 -15.37 -12.11 -9.88
N VAL A 103 -15.34 -10.80 -10.15
CA VAL A 103 -16.57 -10.01 -10.16
C VAL A 103 -16.50 -8.99 -11.29
N GLU A 104 -17.09 -9.36 -12.43
CA GLU A 104 -17.69 -8.37 -13.33
C GLU A 104 -18.76 -7.63 -12.52
N GLU A 105 -18.61 -6.31 -12.41
CA GLU A 105 -19.62 -5.38 -11.87
C GLU A 105 -20.18 -5.72 -10.46
N MET A 106 -19.52 -5.25 -9.40
CA MET A 106 -20.23 -4.98 -8.14
C MET A 106 -19.95 -3.57 -7.65
N GLN A 107 -21.03 -2.78 -7.59
CA GLN A 107 -21.07 -1.41 -7.06
C GLN A 107 -21.08 -1.32 -5.53
N ASP A 108 -20.99 -2.42 -4.78
CA ASP A 108 -21.03 -2.41 -3.32
C ASP A 108 -19.88 -3.24 -2.72
N TRP A 109 -18.97 -2.56 -2.01
CA TRP A 109 -17.83 -3.16 -1.32
C TRP A 109 -18.30 -3.92 -0.07
N GLN A 110 -18.55 -5.23 -0.18
CA GLN A 110 -18.57 -6.13 0.98
C GLN A 110 -17.20 -6.81 1.11
N TRP A 111 -16.41 -6.37 2.10
CA TRP A 111 -15.04 -6.80 2.33
C TRP A 111 -14.94 -7.97 3.32
N ALA A 112 -13.92 -8.82 3.15
CA ALA A 112 -13.40 -9.71 4.20
C ALA A 112 -12.08 -9.11 4.72
N VAL A 113 -12.08 -8.54 5.92
CA VAL A 113 -10.88 -7.93 6.53
C VAL A 113 -10.20 -8.98 7.39
N ALA A 114 -8.98 -9.35 7.00
CA ALA A 114 -8.05 -10.02 7.90
C ALA A 114 -7.36 -8.96 8.76
N LYS A 115 -7.75 -8.88 10.04
CA LYS A 115 -7.03 -8.07 11.03
C LYS A 115 -5.84 -8.87 11.54
N VAL A 116 -4.64 -8.52 11.11
CA VAL A 116 -3.40 -9.10 11.63
C VAL A 116 -2.95 -8.26 12.83
N SER A 117 -3.07 -8.80 14.03
CA SER A 117 -2.48 -8.21 15.23
C SER A 117 -1.01 -8.62 15.31
N LEU A 118 -0.11 -7.65 15.29
CA LEU A 118 1.31 -7.86 15.57
C LEU A 118 1.52 -7.63 17.07
N ASN A 119 1.98 -8.67 17.79
CA ASN A 119 2.36 -8.62 19.20
C ASN A 119 3.79 -8.07 19.37
#